data_AF-A0A5E4MAV0-F1
#
_entry.id   AF-A0A5E4MAV0-F1
#
_cell.length_a   1.000
_cell.length_b   1.000
_cell.length_c   1.000
_cell.angle_alpha   90.00
_cell.angle_beta   90.00
_cell.angle_gamma   90.00
#
_symmetry.space_group_name_H-M   'P 1'
#
loop_
_entity.id
_entity.type
_entity.pdbx_description
1 polymer ?
#
loop_
_entity_poly.entity_id
_entity_poly.type
_entity_poly.pdbx_seq_one_letter_code
_entity_poly.pdbx_strand_id
1 'polypeptide(L)'
;MVSCRVKVVADRVWCFKCLAFGHMGRDCKRPDRSGCCWMCGEVGYKAAACTATNEARMAFTRALDGHVETDRVERPMEGDETSG
;
A
#
# COMPACT_ATOMS: atom_id res chain seq x y z
N MET A 1 30.43 -1.74 -24.85
CA MET A 1 29.28 -2.51 -24.33
C MET A 1 28.61 -1.66 -23.27
N VAL A 2 27.36 -1.27 -23.48
CA VAL A 2 26.60 -0.45 -22.52
C VAL A 2 25.89 -1.39 -21.55
N SER A 3 26.14 -1.20 -20.26
CA SER A 3 25.58 -2.02 -19.19
C SER A 3 24.40 -1.29 -18.56
N CYS A 4 23.19 -1.51 -19.06
CA CYS A 4 21.98 -0.92 -18.48
C CYS A 4 21.52 -1.71 -17.25
N ARG A 5 21.62 -1.10 -16.07
CA ARG A 5 21.13 -1.66 -14.80
C ARG A 5 19.63 -1.40 -14.66
N VAL A 6 18.80 -2.33 -15.12
CA VAL A 6 17.34 -2.27 -14.91
C VAL A 6 17.01 -2.75 -13.50
N LYS A 7 16.33 -1.90 -12.72
CA LYS A 7 15.77 -2.27 -11.42
C LYS A 7 14.35 -2.77 -11.65
N VAL A 8 14.10 -4.04 -11.37
CA VAL A 8 12.76 -4.61 -11.37
C VAL A 8 12.01 -4.03 -10.16
N VAL A 9 11.06 -3.13 -10.42
CA VAL A 9 10.19 -2.56 -9.38
C VAL A 9 8.96 -3.45 -9.32
N ALA A 10 8.69 -4.04 -8.15
CA ALA A 10 7.46 -4.80 -7.94
C ALA A 10 6.25 -3.90 -8.25
N ASP A 11 5.30 -4.43 -9.04
CA ASP A 11 4.10 -3.72 -9.43
C ASP A 11 3.23 -3.51 -8.19
N ARG A 12 3.29 -2.31 -7.61
CA ARG A 12 2.42 -1.92 -6.51
C ARG A 12 1.06 -1.58 -7.10
N VAL A 13 0.22 -2.59 -7.25
CA VAL A 13 -1.17 -2.43 -7.68
C VAL A 13 -1.93 -1.64 -6.61
N TRP A 14 -2.32 -0.42 -6.95
CA TRP A 14 -3.14 0.48 -6.14
C TRP A 14 -4.54 0.61 -6.75
N CYS A 15 -5.59 0.47 -5.93
CA CYS A 15 -6.97 0.68 -6.35
C CYS A 15 -7.41 2.15 -6.26
N PHE A 16 -7.72 2.78 -7.38
CA PHE A 16 -8.18 4.19 -7.40
C PHE A 16 -9.60 4.41 -6.84
N LYS A 17 -10.39 3.34 -6.67
CA LYS A 17 -11.78 3.42 -6.18
C LYS A 17 -11.87 3.38 -4.66
N CYS A 18 -11.09 2.51 -4.02
CA CYS A 18 -11.13 2.28 -2.58
C CYS A 18 -9.83 2.67 -1.86
N LEU A 19 -8.79 3.07 -2.61
CA LEU A 19 -7.50 3.53 -2.11
C LEU A 19 -6.71 2.47 -1.33
N ALA A 20 -7.04 1.20 -1.53
CA ALA A 20 -6.31 0.06 -0.96
C ALA A 20 -5.32 -0.54 -1.97
N PHE A 21 -4.30 -1.20 -1.46
CA PHE A 21 -3.32 -1.94 -2.25
C PHE A 21 -3.78 -3.39 -2.50
N GLY A 22 -3.15 -4.05 -3.49
CA GLY A 22 -3.33 -5.48 -3.77
C GLY A 22 -4.39 -5.79 -4.84
N HIS A 23 -5.14 -4.80 -5.32
CA HIS A 23 -6.07 -4.99 -6.44
C HIS A 23 -6.25 -3.69 -7.24
N MET A 24 -6.69 -3.82 -8.49
CA MET A 24 -6.93 -2.69 -9.38
C MET A 24 -8.37 -2.21 -9.28
N GLY A 25 -8.66 -0.97 -9.72
CA GLY A 25 -10.02 -0.42 -9.74
C GLY A 25 -11.04 -1.27 -10.52
N ARG A 26 -10.60 -2.17 -11.41
CA ARG A 26 -11.46 -3.13 -12.09
C ARG A 26 -12.01 -4.24 -11.19
N ASP A 27 -11.25 -4.64 -10.17
CA ASP A 27 -11.58 -5.76 -9.27
C ASP A 27 -12.12 -5.28 -7.90
N CYS A 28 -12.32 -3.98 -7.76
CA CYS A 28 -12.76 -3.39 -6.50
C CYS A 28 -14.22 -3.75 -6.16
N LYS A 29 -14.41 -4.58 -5.13
CA LYS A 29 -15.73 -4.87 -4.51
C LYS A 29 -16.18 -3.87 -3.45
N ARG A 30 -15.32 -2.93 -3.05
CA ARG A 30 -15.63 -1.88 -2.06
C ARG A 30 -16.39 -0.70 -2.68
N PRO A 31 -17.13 0.09 -1.88
CA PRO A 31 -17.84 1.26 -2.37
C PRO A 31 -16.89 2.26 -3.04
N ASP A 32 -17.33 2.81 -4.17
CA ASP A 32 -16.61 3.81 -4.95
C ASP A 32 -16.45 5.11 -4.15
N ARG A 33 -15.23 5.36 -3.66
CA ARG A 33 -14.82 6.62 -3.00
C ARG A 33 -14.05 7.54 -3.95
N SER A 34 -14.19 7.31 -5.25
CA SER A 34 -13.54 8.05 -6.34
C SER A 34 -13.84 9.56 -6.31
N GLY A 35 -14.96 9.96 -5.69
CA GLY A 35 -15.35 11.37 -5.49
C GLY A 35 -14.78 12.02 -4.21
N CYS A 36 -14.07 11.26 -3.38
CA CYS A 36 -13.42 11.75 -2.17
C CYS A 36 -11.95 12.10 -2.43
N CYS A 37 -11.38 12.91 -1.56
CA CYS A 37 -9.95 13.18 -1.54
C CYS A 37 -9.17 11.87 -1.28
N TRP A 38 -8.25 11.54 -2.16
CA TRP A 38 -7.45 10.32 -2.07
C TRP A 38 -6.44 10.31 -0.91
N MET A 39 -6.25 11.46 -0.25
CA MET A 39 -5.25 11.62 0.79
C MET A 39 -5.85 11.70 2.19
N CYS A 40 -7.04 12.28 2.34
CA CYS A 40 -7.73 12.40 3.64
C CYS A 40 -9.11 11.73 3.69
N GLY A 41 -9.67 11.32 2.54
CA GLY A 41 -10.99 10.67 2.45
C GLY A 41 -12.20 11.62 2.51
N GLU A 42 -11.99 12.93 2.60
CA GLU A 42 -13.08 13.91 2.64
C GLU A 42 -13.79 14.04 1.29
N VAL A 43 -15.12 14.20 1.34
CA VAL A 43 -15.97 14.42 0.17
C VAL A 43 -15.97 15.90 -0.23
N GLY A 44 -16.02 16.18 -1.53
CA GLY A 44 -16.19 17.55 -2.04
C GLY A 44 -14.92 18.21 -2.58
N TYR A 45 -13.74 17.64 -2.33
CA TYR A 45 -12.49 18.08 -2.96
C TYR A 45 -11.58 16.91 -3.33
N LYS A 46 -10.70 17.15 -4.30
CA LYS A 46 -9.69 16.18 -4.76
C LYS A 46 -8.38 16.40 -4.02
N ALA A 47 -7.44 15.46 -4.17
CA ALA A 47 -6.09 15.57 -3.60
C ALA A 47 -5.38 16.89 -3.95
N ALA A 48 -5.70 17.50 -5.10
CA ALA A 48 -5.16 18.79 -5.54
C ALA A 48 -5.61 19.98 -4.67
N ALA A 49 -6.78 19.91 -4.05
CA ALA A 49 -7.33 20.95 -3.17
C ALA A 49 -7.36 20.52 -1.70
N CYS A 50 -6.58 19.50 -1.35
CA CYS A 50 -6.51 18.97 0.00
C CYS A 50 -5.70 19.91 0.90
N THR A 51 -6.37 20.49 1.90
CA THR A 51 -5.76 21.33 2.94
C THR A 51 -5.37 20.54 4.19
N ALA A 52 -5.70 19.24 4.25
CA ALA A 52 -5.38 18.39 5.38
C ALA A 52 -3.86 18.27 5.60
N THR A 53 -3.45 18.25 6.87
CA THR A 53 -2.05 18.13 7.28
C THR A 53 -1.49 16.75 6.95
N ASN A 54 -0.15 16.62 6.98
CA ASN A 54 0.50 15.36 6.66
C ASN A 54 0.08 14.26 7.64
N GLU A 55 -0.11 14.59 8.93
CA GLU A 55 -0.53 13.61 9.94
C GLU A 55 -1.92 13.04 9.63
N ALA A 56 -2.88 13.89 9.25
CA ALA A 56 -4.22 13.46 8.86
C ALA A 56 -4.18 12.55 7.61
N ARG A 57 -3.32 12.87 6.65
CA ARG A 57 -3.14 12.08 5.43
C ARG A 57 -2.52 10.71 5.70
N MET A 58 -1.52 10.67 6.60
CA MET A 58 -0.87 9.43 7.00
C MET A 58 -1.80 8.56 7.85
N ALA A 59 -2.60 9.17 8.74
CA ALA A 59 -3.61 8.48 9.53
C ALA A 59 -4.67 7.81 8.63
N PHE A 60 -5.15 8.51 7.61
CA PHE A 60 -6.09 7.96 6.63
C PHE A 60 -5.48 6.81 5.82
N THR A 61 -4.25 6.97 5.34
CA THR A 61 -3.55 5.91 4.59
C THR A 61 -3.36 4.66 5.46
N ARG A 62 -2.98 4.83 6.72
CA ARG A 62 -2.86 3.73 7.69
C ARG A 62 -4.21 3.07 8.00
N ALA A 63 -5.31 3.83 8.00
CA ALA A 63 -6.64 3.29 8.26
C ALA A 63 -7.20 2.49 7.06
N LEU A 64 -6.71 2.74 5.84
CA LEU A 64 -7.07 1.95 4.66
C LEU A 64 -6.30 0.64 4.57
N ASP A 65 -5.06 0.63 5.05
CA ASP A 65 -4.14 -0.50 5.00
C ASP A 65 -4.24 -1.36 6.28
N GLY A 66 -5.28 -2.19 6.34
CA GLY A 66 -5.29 -3.34 7.25
C GLY A 66 -4.46 -4.46 6.64
N HIS A 67 -3.25 -4.67 7.15
CA HIS A 67 -2.27 -5.73 6.80
C HIS A 67 -1.34 -5.46 5.60
N VAL A 68 -0.35 -4.58 5.81
CA VAL A 68 1.02 -4.94 5.46
C VAL A 68 1.57 -5.76 6.63
N GLU A 69 1.29 -7.06 6.60
CA GLU A 69 2.19 -8.01 7.22
C GLU A 69 3.47 -7.88 6.40
N THR A 70 4.37 -6.98 6.82
CA THR A 70 5.77 -7.23 6.53
C THR A 70 6.00 -8.57 7.18
N ASP A 71 5.98 -9.63 6.36
CA ASP A 71 6.48 -10.92 6.74
C ASP A 71 7.94 -10.65 7.10
N ARG A 72 8.13 -10.30 8.38
CA ARG A 72 9.37 -10.51 9.09
C ARG A 72 9.45 -12.02 9.05
N VAL A 73 10.01 -12.53 7.96
CA VAL A 73 10.42 -13.91 7.83
C VAL A 73 11.32 -14.10 9.04
N GLU A 74 10.75 -14.68 10.09
CA GLU A 74 11.48 -15.22 11.21
C GLU A 74 12.29 -16.34 10.56
N ARG A 75 13.50 -15.99 10.10
CA ARG A 75 14.46 -16.92 9.53
C ARG A 75 14.63 -18.02 10.57
N PRO A 76 14.18 -19.26 10.33
CA PRO A 76 14.47 -20.33 11.26
C PRO A 76 15.99 -20.46 11.29
N MET A 77 16.58 -20.22 12.47
CA MET A 77 17.92 -20.73 12.75
C MET A 77 17.77 -22.25 12.84
N GLU A 78 18.30 -22.96 11.86
CA GLU A 78 18.53 -24.41 11.97
C GLU A 78 19.63 -24.60 13.02
N GLY A 79 19.20 -24.79 14.26
CA GLY A 79 20.05 -25.10 15.40
C GLY A 79 20.25 -26.60 15.51
N ASP A 80 21.49 -26.99 15.31
CA ASP A 80 22.23 -28.08 15.97
C ASP A 80 21.47 -29.40 16.20
N GLU A 81 21.71 -30.31 15.27
CA GLU A 81 21.54 -31.75 15.42
C GLU A 81 22.50 -32.24 16.51
N THR A 82 22.07 -32.13 17.77
CA THR A 82 22.68 -32.88 18.86
C THR A 82 22.14 -34.32 18.81
N SER A 83 22.88 -35.26 18.22
CA SER A 83 22.69 -36.72 18.41
C SER A 83 23.88 -37.52 17.88
N GLY A 84 24.59 -38.21 18.78
CA GLY A 84 25.52 -39.29 18.44
C GLY A 84 26.80 -39.29 19.25
#